data_AF-A0A9X2ER18-F1
#
_entry.id   AF-A0A9X2ER18-F1
#
_cell.length_a   1.000
_cell.length_b   1.000
_cell.length_c   1.000
_cell.angle_alpha   90.00
_cell.angle_beta   90.00
_cell.angle_gamma   90.00
#
_symmetry.space_group_name_H-M   'P 1'
#
loop_
_entity.id
_entity.type
_entity.pdbx_description
1 polymer ?
#
loop_
_entity_poly.entity_id
_entity_poly.type
_entity_poly.pdbx_seq_one_letter_code
_entity_poly.pdbx_strand_id
1 'polypeptide(L)' 'MGKIIRKEHSKENPIDNRDIDFTKADELSDEDIEERAKSDPDSLPFTEEEIKEVKIRRRNRDND' A
#
# COMPACT_ATOMS: atom_id res chain seq x y z
N MET A 1 -12.42 13.79 22.63
CA MET A 1 -12.38 12.66 21.66
C MET A 1 -12.47 13.25 20.26
N GLY A 2 -11.35 13.33 19.54
CA GLY A 2 -11.32 13.87 18.17
C GLY A 2 -11.96 12.87 17.21
N LYS A 3 -12.93 13.32 16.40
CA LYS A 3 -13.53 12.49 15.36
C LYS A 3 -12.47 12.20 14.29
N ILE A 4 -12.21 10.93 14.01
CA ILE A 4 -11.37 10.52 12.87
C ILE A 4 -12.18 10.80 11.60
N ILE A 5 -11.79 11.82 10.84
CA ILE A 5 -12.40 12.13 9.55
C ILE A 5 -11.96 11.05 8.56
N ARG A 6 -12.87 10.14 8.21
CA ARG A 6 -12.64 9.16 7.15
C ARG A 6 -12.99 9.84 5.83
N LYS A 7 -11.99 10.29 5.08
CA LYS A 7 -12.20 10.81 3.73
C LYS A 7 -12.39 9.60 2.81
N GLU A 8 -13.60 9.39 2.32
CA GLU A 8 -13.88 8.30 1.37
C GLU A 8 -13.28 8.65 0.00
N HIS A 9 -12.54 7.70 -0.59
CA HIS A 9 -12.04 7.84 -1.95
C HIS A 9 -13.20 7.62 -2.93
N SER A 10 -13.61 8.65 -3.67
CA SER A 10 -14.67 8.57 -4.68
C SER A 10 -14.10 8.82 -6.08
N LYS A 11 -14.61 8.09 -7.08
CA LYS A 11 -14.31 8.37 -8.50
C LYS A 11 -14.89 9.70 -8.98
N GLU A 12 -15.91 10.19 -8.29
CA GLU A 12 -16.59 11.45 -8.60
C GLU A 12 -15.82 12.66 -8.06
N ASN A 13 -15.02 12.47 -7.00
CA ASN A 13 -14.13 13.47 -6.42
C ASN A 13 -12.72 12.89 -6.31
N PRO A 14 -11.97 12.81 -7.43
CA PRO A 14 -10.60 12.33 -7.41
C PRO A 14 -9.73 13.21 -6.50
N ILE A 15 -8.66 12.62 -5.98
CA ILE A 15 -7.68 13.37 -5.19
C ILE A 15 -7.04 14.41 -6.14
N ASP A 16 -7.15 15.68 -5.77
CA ASP A 16 -6.45 16.75 -6.48
C ASP A 16 -4.97 16.70 -6.09
N ASN A 17 -4.14 16.41 -7.09
CA ASN A 17 -2.70 16.23 -6.94
C ASN A 17 -1.91 17.38 -7.56
N ARG A 18 -2.55 18.50 -7.93
CA ARG A 18 -1.88 19.64 -8.58
C ARG A 18 -0.80 20.28 -7.70
N ASP A 19 -0.96 20.20 -6.39
CA ASP A 19 0.00 20.73 -5.41
C ASP A 19 1.14 19.74 -5.11
N ILE A 20 1.12 18.53 -5.68
CA ILE A 20 2.13 17.50 -5.43
C ILE A 20 3.22 17.63 -6.48
N ASP A 21 4.44 17.82 -6.02
CA ASP A 21 5.64 17.82 -6.85
C ASP A 21 6.10 16.38 -7.13
N PHE A 22 5.81 15.90 -8.34
CA PHE A 22 6.19 14.56 -8.81
C PHE A 22 7.59 14.48 -9.41
N THR A 23 8.32 15.60 -9.54
CA THR A 23 9.65 15.62 -10.18
C THR A 23 10.62 14.66 -9.49
N LYS A 24 10.57 14.59 -8.16
CA LYS A 24 11.39 13.65 -7.37
C LYS A 24 11.07 12.17 -7.62
N ALA A 25 9.85 11.86 -8.04
CA ALA A 25 9.48 10.49 -8.39
C ALA A 25 9.96 10.15 -9.81
N ASP A 26 9.89 11.11 -10.73
CA ASP A 26 10.36 10.95 -12.10
C ASP A 26 11.90 10.87 -12.21
N GLU A 27 12.62 11.43 -11.23
CA GLU A 27 14.09 11.40 -11.15
C GLU A 27 14.66 10.07 -10.62
N LEU A 28 13.82 9.18 -10.07
CA LEU A 28 14.29 7.90 -9.55
C LEU A 28 14.49 6.90 -10.68
N SER A 29 15.67 6.28 -10.72
CA SER A 29 15.92 5.15 -11.60
C SER A 29 15.22 3.89 -11.09
N ASP A 30 14.95 2.93 -11.98
CA ASP A 30 14.40 1.62 -11.59
C ASP A 30 15.29 0.92 -10.54
N GLU A 31 16.61 1.13 -10.63
CA GLU A 31 17.62 0.59 -9.71
C GLU A 31 17.48 1.21 -8.30
N ASP A 32 17.29 2.52 -8.21
CA ASP A 32 17.05 3.23 -6.94
C ASP A 32 15.73 2.83 -6.30
N ILE A 33 14.70 2.58 -7.11
CA ILE A 33 13.40 2.09 -6.65
C ILE A 33 13.55 0.68 -6.07
N GLU A 34 14.27 -0.20 -6.76
CA GLU A 34 14.48 -1.58 -6.31
C GLU A 34 15.32 -1.64 -5.03
N GLU A 35 16.36 -0.83 -4.90
CA GLU A 35 17.18 -0.76 -3.68
C GLU A 35 16.38 -0.25 -2.48
N ARG A 36 15.52 0.76 -2.69
CA ARG A 36 14.59 1.24 -1.65
C ARG A 36 13.57 0.20 -1.25
N ALA A 37 12.97 -0.50 -2.20
CA ALA A 37 12.00 -1.56 -1.91
C ALA A 37 12.64 -2.73 -1.13
N LYS A 38 13.91 -3.05 -1.42
CA LYS A 38 14.66 -4.08 -0.69
C LYS A 38 15.07 -3.66 0.73
N SER A 39 15.29 -2.36 0.95
CA SER A 39 15.71 -1.83 2.25
C SER A 39 14.55 -1.41 3.14
N ASP A 40 13.35 -1.27 2.58
CA ASP A 40 12.14 -0.96 3.32
C ASP A 40 11.59 -2.21 4.04
N PRO A 41 11.57 -2.23 5.39
CA PRO A 41 11.07 -3.37 6.14
C PRO A 41 9.58 -3.66 5.90
N ASP A 42 8.79 -2.64 5.51
CA ASP A 42 7.37 -2.81 5.17
C ASP A 42 7.17 -3.32 3.73
N SER A 43 8.21 -3.27 2.89
CA SER A 43 8.19 -3.77 1.51
C SER A 43 8.70 -5.21 1.38
N LEU A 44 9.29 -5.78 2.44
CA LEU A 44 9.75 -7.16 2.44
C LEU A 44 8.56 -8.14 2.44
N PRO A 45 8.63 -9.24 1.68
CA PRO A 45 7.63 -10.29 1.79
C PRO A 45 7.65 -10.89 3.19
N PHE A 46 6.48 -11.19 3.74
CA PHE A 46 6.35 -11.90 5.02
C PHE A 46 7.22 -13.15 5.03
N THR A 47 7.90 -13.38 6.15
CA THR A 47 8.62 -14.63 6.38
C THR A 47 7.66 -15.82 6.45
N GLU A 48 8.17 -17.04 6.26
CA GLU A 48 7.35 -18.26 6.34
C GLU A 48 6.65 -18.41 7.71
N GLU A 49 7.26 -17.87 8.77
CA GLU A 49 6.71 -17.86 10.13
C GLU A 49 5.55 -16.87 10.25
N GLU A 50 5.70 -15.65 9.72
CA GLU A 50 4.64 -14.65 9.72
C GLU A 50 3.46 -15.04 8.82
N ILE A 51 3.71 -15.66 7.66
CA ILE A 51 2.66 -16.17 6.77
C ILE A 51 1.75 -17.17 7.48
N LYS A 52 2.29 -18.01 8.38
CA LYS A 52 1.49 -18.97 9.16
C LYS A 52 0.55 -18.29 10.16
N GLU A 53 0.92 -17.11 10.66
CA GLU A 53 0.09 -16.33 11.58
C GLU A 53 -0.95 -15.47 10.87
N VAL A 54 -0.74 -15.14 9.58
CA VAL A 54 -1.70 -14.42 8.76
C VAL A 54 -2.97 -15.27 8.59
N LYS A 55 -3.99 -14.96 9.38
CA LYS A 55 -5.35 -15.52 9.22
C LYS A 55 -6.02 -14.90 7.99
N ILE A 56 -5.70 -15.43 6.81
CA ILE A 56 -6.41 -15.09 5.57
C ILE A 56 -7.84 -15.65 5.68
N ARG A 57 -8.79 -14.81 6.11
CA ARG A 57 -10.22 -15.12 6.00
C ARG A 57 -10.60 -15.17 4.53
N ARG A 58 -10.59 -16.38 3.96
CA ARG A 58 -11.18 -16.63 2.65
C ARG A 58 -12.67 -16.33 2.75
N ARG A 59 -13.14 -15.32 2.01
CA ARG A 59 -14.57 -15.13 1.77
C ARG A 59 -15.01 -16.27 0.85
N ASN A 60 -15.78 -17.20 1.40
CA ASN A 60 -16.56 -18.23 0.73
C ASN A 60 -15.76 -19.45 0.23
N ARG A 61 -15.79 -20.53 1.02
CA ARG A 61 -15.67 -21.91 0.52
C ARG A 61 -16.69 -22.82 1.21
N ASP A 62 -17.91 -22.31 1.35
CA ASP A 62 -19.08 -23.08 1.78
C ASP A 62 -20.23 -22.70 0.83
N ASN A 63 -20.28 -23.36 -0.33
CA ASN A 63 -21.45 -23.51 -1.20
C ASN A 63 -21.07 -24.50 -2.32
N ASP A 64 -20.92 -25.77 -1.93
CA ASP A 64 -21.36 -26.95 -2.70
C ASP A 64 -21.20 -28.21 -1.83
#